data_AF-A0A140NR27-F1
#
_entry.id   AF-A0A140NR27-F1
#
_cell.length_a   1.000
_cell.length_b   1.000
_cell.length_c   1.000
_cell.angle_alpha   90.00
_cell.angle_beta   90.00
_cell.angle_gamma   90.00
#
_symmetry.space_group_name_H-M   'P 1'
#
loop_
_entity.id
_entity.type
_entity.pdbx_description
1 polymer ?
#
loop_
_entity_poly.entity_id
_entity_poly.type
_entity_poly.pdbx_seq_one_letter_code
_entity_poly.pdbx_strand_id
1 'polypeptide(L)' 'MPQDEMPIVGKVADFSGLYIISMHAAITLAPLICHLAQDEIIHGIEQTALSPYRLTRFASGN' A
#
# COMPACT_ATOMS: atom_id res chain seq x y z
N MET A 1 -13.78 -4.57 0.76
CA MET A 1 -12.81 -4.16 -0.28
C MET A 1 -13.18 -2.79 -0.79
N PRO A 2 -12.22 -2.00 -1.27
CA PRO A 2 -12.54 -0.76 -1.98
C PRO A 2 -13.45 -1.05 -3.17
N GLN A 3 -14.17 -0.02 -3.65
CA GLN A 3 -15.08 -0.18 -4.80
C GLN A 3 -14.35 -0.59 -6.09
N ASP A 4 -13.05 -0.26 -6.21
CA ASP A 4 -12.21 -0.66 -7.33
C ASP A 4 -11.67 -2.09 -7.23
N GLU A 5 -11.97 -2.80 -6.13
CA GLU A 5 -11.47 -4.15 -5.84
C GLU A 5 -9.94 -4.29 -5.79
N MET A 6 -9.22 -3.17 -5.86
CA MET A 6 -7.77 -3.14 -5.85
C MET A 6 -7.24 -3.10 -4.41
N PRO A 7 -6.08 -3.72 -4.15
CA PRO A 7 -5.45 -3.65 -2.84
C PRO A 7 -5.05 -2.22 -2.45
N ILE A 8 -4.90 -1.98 -1.15
CA ILE A 8 -4.41 -0.71 -0.59
C ILE A 8 -3.07 -0.97 0.07
N VAL A 9 -2.03 -0.30 -0.40
CA VAL A 9 -0.67 -0.45 0.13
C VAL A 9 0.03 0.91 0.20
N GLY A 10 0.57 1.25 1.37
CA GLY A 10 1.47 2.39 1.52
C GLY A 10 1.33 3.14 2.84
N LYS A 11 2.06 4.26 2.91
CA LYS A 11 2.06 5.20 4.04
C LYS A 11 0.77 6.01 4.08
N VAL A 12 0.34 6.36 5.29
CA VAL A 12 -0.77 7.30 5.49
C VAL A 12 -0.20 8.69 5.75
N ALA A 13 -0.45 9.63 4.84
CA ALA A 13 0.19 10.95 4.86
C ALA A 13 -0.03 11.71 6.18
N ASP A 14 -1.23 11.58 6.77
CA ASP A 14 -1.62 12.28 7.99
C ASP A 14 -1.01 11.67 9.27
N PHE A 15 -0.46 10.47 9.19
CA PHE A 15 0.04 9.71 10.36
C PHE A 15 1.45 9.18 10.11
N SER A 16 2.43 9.87 10.68
CA SER A 16 3.82 9.42 10.63
C SER A 16 3.98 8.04 11.27
N GLY A 17 4.66 7.14 10.56
CA GLY A 17 4.89 5.76 11.01
C GLY A 17 3.74 4.79 10.74
N LEU A 18 2.59 5.25 10.24
CA LEU A 18 1.49 4.36 9.85
C LEU A 18 1.68 3.86 8.41
N TYR A 19 1.75 2.54 8.27
CA TYR A 19 1.79 1.84 6.98
C TYR A 19 0.63 0.83 6.92
N ILE A 20 -0.12 0.84 5.83
CA ILE A 20 -1.30 -0.01 5.66
C ILE A 20 -1.09 -0.98 4.50
N ILE A 21 -1.50 -2.24 4.71
CA ILE A 21 -1.67 -3.26 3.67
C ILE A 21 -3.06 -3.86 3.85
N SER A 22 -3.93 -3.74 2.84
CA SER A 22 -5.26 -4.34 2.81
C SER A 22 -5.51 -4.98 1.46
N MET A 23 -5.68 -6.30 1.41
CA MET A 23 -5.77 -7.07 0.17
C MET A 23 -6.65 -8.32 0.33
N HIS A 24 -7.30 -8.77 -0.75
CA HIS A 24 -8.08 -10.02 -0.76
C HIS A 24 -7.16 -11.23 -0.73
N ALA A 25 -6.19 -11.23 -1.66
CA ALA A 25 -5.20 -12.28 -1.83
C ALA A 25 -3.98 -12.07 -0.92
N ALA A 26 -4.17 -11.55 0.29
CA ALA A 26 -3.07 -11.17 1.18
C ALA A 26 -2.16 -12.37 1.51
N ILE A 27 -2.71 -13.57 1.73
CA ILE A 27 -1.91 -14.76 2.06
C ILE A 27 -0.99 -15.15 0.90
N THR A 28 -1.52 -15.23 -0.31
CA THR A 28 -0.74 -15.64 -1.50
C THR A 28 0.34 -14.63 -1.86
N LEU A 29 0.04 -13.33 -1.73
CA LEU A 29 0.94 -12.25 -2.14
C LEU A 29 1.79 -11.69 -1.01
N ALA A 30 1.60 -12.12 0.25
CA ALA A 30 2.35 -11.63 1.39
C ALA A 30 3.88 -11.63 1.19
N PRO A 31 4.51 -12.68 0.64
CA PRO A 31 5.97 -12.68 0.46
C PRO A 31 6.46 -11.51 -0.42
N LEU A 32 5.75 -11.23 -1.51
CA LEU A 32 6.09 -10.15 -2.43
C LEU A 32 5.80 -8.79 -1.80
N ILE A 33 4.60 -8.62 -1.25
CA ILE A 33 4.14 -7.32 -0.74
C ILE A 33 4.92 -6.90 0.50
N CYS A 34 5.25 -7.83 1.40
CA CYS A 34 6.08 -7.53 2.57
C CYS A 34 7.51 -7.17 2.18
N HIS A 35 8.07 -7.79 1.12
CA HIS A 35 9.40 -7.41 0.63
C HIS A 35 9.42 -5.98 0.07
N LEU A 36 8.40 -5.60 -0.72
CA LEU A 36 8.27 -4.23 -1.22
C LEU A 36 8.02 -3.23 -0.08
N ALA A 37 7.15 -3.58 0.87
CA ALA A 37 6.85 -2.73 2.03
C ALA A 37 8.07 -2.54 2.94
N GLN A 38 8.91 -3.56 3.09
CA GLN A 38 10.15 -3.49 3.86
C GLN A 38 11.04 -2.33 3.38
N ASP A 39 11.22 -2.19 2.06
CA ASP A 39 12.02 -1.10 1.51
C ASP A 39 11.42 0.28 1.77
N GLU A 40 10.09 0.40 1.72
CA GLU A 40 9.41 1.67 2.02
C GLU A 40 9.50 2.05 3.50
N ILE A 41 9.43 1.05 4.39
CA ILE A 41 9.40 1.22 5.84
C ILE A 41 10.82 1.44 6.39
N ILE A 42 11.78 0.59 6.01
CA ILE A 42 13.14 0.60 6.56
C ILE A 42 14.02 1.60 5.82
N HIS A 43 13.98 1.58 4.49
CA HIS A 43 14.90 2.35 3.65
C HIS A 43 14.27 3.67 3.15
N GLY A 44 12.96 3.85 3.32
CA GLY A 44 12.25 5.02 2.82
C GLY A 44 12.15 5.06 1.29
N ILE A 45 12.46 3.95 0.61
CA ILE A 45 12.50 3.87 -0.86
C ILE A 45 11.11 3.52 -1.35
N GLU A 46 10.46 4.45 -2.05
CA GLU A 46 9.13 4.24 -2.60
C GLU A 46 9.15 3.23 -3.76
N GLN A 47 8.35 2.16 -3.66
CA GLN A 47 8.32 1.12 -4.69
C GLN A 47 7.35 1.49 -5.81
N THR A 48 7.86 1.63 -7.03
CA THR A 48 7.05 1.93 -8.23
C THR A 48 6.00 0.84 -8.53
N ALA A 49 6.30 -0.41 -8.16
CA ALA A 49 5.34 -1.52 -8.30
C ALA A 49 4.06 -1.31 -7.49
N LEU A 50 4.09 -0.47 -6.44
CA LEU A 50 2.97 -0.18 -5.57
C LEU A 50 2.18 1.07 -5.97
N SER A 51 2.61 1.82 -7.00
CA SER A 51 1.98 3.08 -7.42
C SER A 51 0.47 2.97 -7.70
N PRO A 52 -0.07 1.92 -8.34
CA PRO A 52 -1.52 1.78 -8.56
C PRO A 52 -2.32 1.54 -7.27
N TYR A 53 -1.66 1.06 -6.21
CA TYR A 53 -2.30 0.61 -4.98
C TYR A 53 -2.19 1.63 -3.83
N ARG A 54 -1.71 2.84 -4.12
CA ARG A 54 -1.57 3.92 -3.14
C ARG A 54 -2.91 4.41 -2.64
N LEU A 55 -2.90 4.94 -1.41
CA LEU A 55 -4.07 5.57 -0.79
C LEU A 55 -4.48 6.86 -1.50
N THR A 56 -3.55 7.54 -2.18
CA THR A 56 -3.80 8.77 -2.94
C THR A 56 -4.86 8.60 -4.02
N ARG A 57 -5.11 7.37 -4.50
CA ARG A 57 -6.19 7.11 -5.46
C ARG A 57 -7.59 7.38 -4.91
N PHE A 58 -7.76 7.41 -3.58
CA PHE A 58 -9.02 7.76 -2.92
C PHE A 58 -9.15 9.25 -2.61
N ALA A 59 -8.09 10.05 -2.81
CA ALA A 59 -8.09 11.48 -2.49
C ALA A 59 -9.03 12.31 -3.40
N SER A 60 -9.53 11.71 -4.49
CA SER A 60 -10.50 12.35 -5.41
C SER A 60 -11.95 11.95 -5.17
N GLY A 61 -12.27 11.24 -4.08
CA GLY A 61 -13.65 10.93 -3.71
C GLY A 61 -14.35 12.14 -3.08
N ASN A 62 -14.91 13.01 -3.93
CA ASN A 62 -15.87 14.06 -3.57
C ASN A 62 -17.24 13.70 -4.15
#